data_AF-A0A7Y4UEM3-F1
#
_entry.id   AF-A0A7Y4UEM3-F1
#
_cell.length_a   1.000
_cell.length_b   1.000
_cell.length_c   1.000
_cell.angle_alpha   90.00
_cell.angle_beta   90.00
_cell.angle_gamma   90.00
#
_symmetry.space_group_name_H-M   'P 1'
#
loop_
_entity.id
_entity.type
_entity.pdbx_description
1 polymer ?
#
loop_
_entity_poly.entity_id
_entity_poly.type
_entity_poly.pdbx_seq_one_letter_code
_entity_poly.pdbx_strand_id
1 'polypeptide(L)'
;NIELPTESDLAQLAPEKKRPDLERNMAEVQTKAQEFKEDKARGLKAPVFAPAGQSTQMIVGATATPDQEVLKTSSTLYRKYGLRRVYYSAFSPIPHADHRLPGQSPPLVREHRLYQADWLLRFYGYDVTEIVSDQHPNLELEIDPKTAWAIRNAAFFPVDVNRASREQLLRIPGIGVGTVDKLLTIRRHKKIVLQDLLKLRVAWKRAQAFTIAGDYFPSHKNKLADHLHSPGVQLECAF
;
A
#
# COMPACT_ATOMS: atom_id res chain seq x y z
N ASN A 1 -20.63 3.87 1.74
CA ASN A 1 -19.46 3.14 1.17
C ASN A 1 -19.38 3.42 -0.31
N ILE A 2 -18.18 3.38 -0.89
CA ILE A 2 -17.98 3.58 -2.33
C ILE A 2 -18.25 2.30 -3.12
N GLU A 3 -17.96 1.17 -2.50
CA GLU A 3 -18.24 -0.22 -2.90
C GLU A 3 -17.59 -0.69 -4.19
N LEU A 4 -17.58 0.11 -5.26
CA LEU A 4 -16.99 -0.28 -6.53
C LEU A 4 -15.91 0.71 -6.95
N PRO A 5 -14.81 0.23 -7.57
CA PRO A 5 -13.66 1.05 -7.91
C PRO A 5 -13.98 2.11 -8.96
N THR A 6 -14.81 1.83 -9.96
CA THR A 6 -15.12 2.80 -11.02
C THR A 6 -16.59 3.22 -11.03
N GLU A 7 -16.89 4.38 -11.64
CA GLU A 7 -18.27 4.82 -11.87
C GLU A 7 -19.02 3.88 -12.83
N SER A 8 -18.31 3.36 -13.84
CA SER A 8 -18.88 2.39 -14.79
C SER A 8 -19.31 1.11 -14.08
N ASP A 9 -18.46 0.57 -13.19
CA ASP A 9 -18.81 -0.61 -12.39
C ASP A 9 -20.02 -0.32 -11.50
N LEU A 10 -20.04 0.85 -10.86
CA LEU A 10 -21.15 1.27 -10.00
C LEU A 10 -22.46 1.37 -10.77
N ALA A 11 -22.47 2.02 -11.94
CA ALA A 11 -23.64 2.11 -12.79
C ALA A 11 -24.10 0.73 -13.30
N GLN A 12 -23.16 -0.17 -13.57
CA GLN A 12 -23.47 -1.52 -14.06
C GLN A 12 -24.04 -2.42 -12.96
N LEU A 13 -23.51 -2.38 -11.74
CA LEU A 13 -23.84 -3.35 -10.69
C LEU A 13 -24.76 -2.81 -9.59
N ALA A 14 -24.78 -1.49 -9.38
CA ALA A 14 -25.58 -0.80 -8.36
C ALA A 14 -26.10 0.55 -8.90
N PRO A 15 -26.94 0.55 -9.95
CA PRO A 15 -27.39 1.76 -10.66
C PRO A 15 -28.16 2.75 -9.77
N GLU A 16 -28.70 2.30 -8.64
CA GLU A 16 -29.34 3.13 -7.63
C GLU A 16 -28.35 4.03 -6.87
N LYS A 17 -27.05 3.70 -6.90
CA LYS A 17 -25.99 4.46 -6.23
C LYS A 17 -25.33 5.42 -7.21
N LYS A 18 -25.26 6.69 -6.81
CA LYS A 18 -24.61 7.75 -7.58
C LYS A 18 -23.29 8.13 -6.94
N ARG A 19 -22.18 7.92 -7.66
CA ARG A 19 -20.83 8.30 -7.22
C ARG A 19 -20.74 9.75 -6.73
N PRO A 20 -21.32 10.76 -7.44
CA PRO A 20 -21.22 12.15 -7.00
C PRO A 20 -21.87 12.41 -5.63
N ASP A 21 -22.97 11.72 -5.31
CA ASP A 21 -23.65 11.89 -4.02
C ASP A 21 -22.80 11.30 -2.88
N LEU A 22 -22.18 10.14 -3.11
CA LEU A 22 -21.27 9.52 -2.14
C LEU A 22 -20.04 10.41 -1.87
N GLU A 23 -19.48 10.98 -2.94
CA GLU A 23 -18.33 11.88 -2.88
C GLU A 23 -18.67 13.22 -2.20
N ARG A 24 -19.85 13.79 -2.47
CA ARG A 24 -20.34 14.99 -1.79
C ARG A 24 -20.44 14.77 -0.28
N ASN A 25 -21.01 13.66 0.15
CA ASN A 25 -21.11 13.33 1.57
C ASN A 25 -19.73 13.21 2.23
N MET A 26 -18.75 12.60 1.57
CA MET A 26 -17.38 12.51 2.10
C MET A 26 -16.71 13.90 2.19
N ALA A 27 -16.93 14.76 1.19
CA ALA A 27 -16.43 16.12 1.19
C ALA A 27 -17.03 16.95 2.34
N GLU A 28 -18.34 16.87 2.56
CA GLU A 28 -19.01 17.57 3.67
C GLU A 28 -18.44 17.17 5.04
N VAL A 29 -18.21 15.88 5.26
CA VAL A 29 -17.61 15.39 6.51
C VAL A 29 -16.16 15.86 6.63
N GLN A 30 -15.40 15.95 5.54
CA GLN A 30 -14.03 16.46 5.56
C GLN A 30 -14.00 17.95 5.89
N THR A 31 -14.85 18.75 5.25
CA THR A 31 -14.97 20.19 5.51
C THR A 31 -15.32 20.44 6.96
N LYS A 32 -16.36 19.78 7.49
CA LYS A 32 -16.75 19.91 8.91
C LYS A 32 -15.63 19.49 9.87
N ALA A 33 -14.92 18.40 9.56
CA ALA A 33 -13.79 17.96 10.38
C ALA A 33 -12.65 18.98 10.39
N GLN A 34 -12.40 19.64 9.26
CA GLN A 34 -11.39 20.67 9.13
C GLN A 34 -11.78 21.96 9.87
N GLU A 35 -13.02 22.42 9.72
CA GLU A 35 -13.57 23.57 10.46
C GLU A 35 -13.40 23.41 11.97
N PHE A 36 -13.83 22.27 12.53
CA PHE A 36 -13.70 22.04 13.97
C PHE A 36 -12.24 21.90 14.44
N LYS A 37 -11.34 21.43 13.57
CA LYS A 37 -9.91 21.38 13.87
C LYS A 37 -9.32 22.79 13.91
N GLU A 38 -9.71 23.66 12.99
CA GLU A 38 -9.29 25.07 12.94
C GLU A 38 -9.83 25.86 14.12
N ASP A 39 -11.10 25.68 14.47
CA ASP A 39 -11.70 26.30 15.66
C ASP A 39 -10.94 25.93 16.94
N LYS A 40 -10.62 24.64 17.12
CA LYS A 40 -9.79 24.19 18.26
C LYS A 40 -8.40 24.82 18.24
N ALA A 41 -7.76 24.90 17.07
CA ALA A 41 -6.46 25.53 16.93
C ALA A 41 -6.48 27.04 17.27
N ARG A 42 -7.64 27.70 17.07
CA ARG A 42 -7.90 29.09 17.47
C ARG A 42 -8.36 29.26 18.93
N GLY A 43 -8.46 28.17 19.69
CA GLY A 43 -8.90 28.20 21.10
C GLY A 43 -10.42 28.27 21.30
N LEU A 44 -11.20 28.08 20.25
CA LEU A 44 -12.67 28.03 20.33
C LEU A 44 -13.14 26.65 20.83
N LYS A 45 -14.27 26.63 21.53
CA LYS A 45 -14.91 25.40 21.99
C LYS A 45 -15.66 24.74 20.82
N ALA A 46 -15.00 23.81 20.14
CA ALA A 46 -15.61 23.00 19.09
C ALA A 46 -15.80 21.52 19.53
N PRO A 47 -16.87 20.84 19.06
CA PRO A 47 -17.13 19.45 19.39
C PRO A 47 -16.03 18.50 18.87
N VAL A 48 -16.00 17.27 19.38
CA VAL A 48 -15.21 16.19 18.78
C VAL A 48 -16.01 15.61 17.62
N PHE A 49 -15.46 15.71 16.41
CA PHE A 49 -16.12 15.25 15.19
C PHE A 49 -15.20 14.27 14.46
N ALA A 50 -15.75 13.12 14.07
CA ALA A 50 -15.03 12.04 13.38
C ALA A 50 -13.61 11.78 13.95
N PRO A 51 -13.45 11.45 15.25
CA PRO A 51 -12.13 11.33 15.89
C PRO A 51 -11.27 10.23 15.24
N ALA A 52 -11.88 9.16 14.76
CA ALA A 52 -11.22 8.08 14.01
C ALA A 52 -11.02 8.42 12.51
N GLY A 53 -11.53 9.57 12.06
CA GLY A 53 -11.66 10.02 10.67
C GLY A 53 -12.59 9.16 9.81
N GLN A 54 -12.61 9.44 8.52
CA GLN A 54 -13.51 8.79 7.56
C GLN A 54 -12.90 7.51 6.99
N SER A 55 -13.72 6.49 6.77
CA SER A 55 -13.31 5.28 6.06
C SER A 55 -14.42 4.83 5.11
N THR A 56 -14.05 4.00 4.15
CA THR A 56 -14.98 3.42 3.18
C THR A 56 -14.55 2.00 2.85
N GLN A 57 -15.40 1.28 2.13
CA GLN A 57 -15.13 -0.07 1.65
C GLN A 57 -15.26 -0.14 0.14
N MET A 58 -14.45 -1.00 -0.47
CA MET A 58 -14.44 -1.33 -1.89
C MET A 58 -14.36 -2.85 -2.06
N ILE A 59 -15.26 -3.38 -2.88
CA ILE A 59 -15.31 -4.76 -3.29
C ILE A 59 -14.40 -4.93 -4.51
N VAL A 60 -13.55 -5.94 -4.47
CA VAL A 60 -12.56 -6.20 -5.52
C VAL A 60 -12.78 -7.57 -6.15
N GLY A 61 -12.65 -7.63 -7.47
CA GLY A 61 -12.92 -8.86 -8.24
C GLY A 61 -14.39 -9.14 -8.53
N ALA A 62 -15.30 -8.19 -8.27
CA ALA A 62 -16.68 -8.24 -8.78
C ALA A 62 -16.77 -7.89 -10.27
N THR A 63 -15.77 -7.19 -10.81
CA THR A 63 -15.62 -6.87 -12.23
C THR A 63 -14.16 -7.10 -12.67
N ALA A 64 -13.91 -6.96 -13.97
CA ALA A 64 -12.57 -7.06 -14.56
C ALA A 64 -11.68 -5.83 -14.27
N THR A 65 -12.09 -4.94 -13.36
CA THR A 65 -11.36 -3.72 -13.04
C THR A 65 -9.95 -4.03 -12.53
N PRO A 66 -8.91 -3.45 -13.16
CA PRO A 66 -7.53 -3.71 -12.80
C PRO A 66 -7.16 -3.04 -11.46
N ASP A 67 -6.12 -3.56 -10.80
CA ASP A 67 -5.66 -3.02 -9.51
C ASP A 67 -5.18 -1.57 -9.64
N GLN A 68 -4.73 -1.16 -10.82
CA GLN A 68 -4.42 0.23 -11.14
C GLN A 68 -5.59 1.18 -10.87
N GLU A 69 -6.80 0.85 -11.30
CA GLU A 69 -7.98 1.70 -11.09
C GLU A 69 -8.47 1.66 -9.63
N VAL A 70 -8.35 0.50 -8.98
CA VAL A 70 -8.61 0.34 -7.55
C VAL A 70 -7.70 1.27 -6.74
N LEU A 71 -6.39 1.21 -6.98
CA LEU A 71 -5.39 2.02 -6.26
C LEU A 71 -5.48 3.50 -6.61
N LYS A 72 -5.78 3.87 -7.87
CA LYS A 72 -6.06 5.26 -8.27
C LYS A 72 -7.25 5.82 -7.49
N THR A 73 -8.33 5.04 -7.39
CA THR A 73 -9.52 5.44 -6.64
C THR A 73 -9.18 5.64 -5.17
N SER A 74 -8.51 4.68 -4.53
CA SER A 74 -8.08 4.83 -3.13
C SER A 74 -7.18 6.05 -2.91
N SER A 75 -6.21 6.28 -3.79
CA SER A 75 -5.33 7.46 -3.73
C SER A 75 -6.12 8.77 -3.82
N THR A 76 -7.08 8.85 -4.76
CA THR A 76 -7.99 10.00 -4.88
C THR A 76 -8.81 10.20 -3.62
N LEU A 77 -9.37 9.14 -3.04
CA LEU A 77 -10.15 9.23 -1.80
C LEU A 77 -9.33 9.77 -0.63
N TYR A 78 -8.07 9.34 -0.50
CA TYR A 78 -7.18 9.86 0.54
C TYR A 78 -6.83 11.33 0.31
N ARG A 79 -6.45 11.71 -0.92
CA ARG A 79 -5.99 13.07 -1.23
C ARG A 79 -7.14 14.07 -1.21
N LYS A 80 -8.26 13.73 -1.83
CA LYS A 80 -9.40 14.63 -2.00
C LYS A 80 -10.24 14.73 -0.75
N TYR A 81 -10.53 13.60 -0.08
CA TYR A 81 -11.50 13.54 1.03
C TYR A 81 -10.86 13.28 2.40
N GLY A 82 -9.53 13.16 2.48
CA GLY A 82 -8.82 12.96 3.74
C GLY A 82 -9.18 11.64 4.44
N LEU A 83 -9.54 10.61 3.67
CA LEU A 83 -9.88 9.31 4.25
C LEU A 83 -8.71 8.76 5.07
N ARG A 84 -9.05 8.11 6.17
CA ARG A 84 -8.08 7.40 7.02
C ARG A 84 -7.79 6.00 6.52
N ARG A 85 -8.74 5.35 5.85
CA ARG A 85 -8.58 3.98 5.35
C ARG A 85 -9.64 3.65 4.30
N VAL A 86 -9.23 2.93 3.27
CA VAL A 86 -10.10 2.15 2.39
C VAL A 86 -9.97 0.68 2.78
N TYR A 87 -11.09 0.02 3.00
CA TYR A 87 -11.15 -1.43 3.21
C TYR A 87 -11.41 -2.12 1.88
N TYR A 88 -10.53 -3.06 1.51
CA TYR A 88 -10.73 -3.94 0.38
C TYR A 88 -11.38 -5.23 0.86
N SER A 89 -12.32 -5.76 0.08
CA SER A 89 -12.93 -7.06 0.32
C SER A 89 -13.06 -7.81 -0.98
N ALA A 90 -12.50 -9.01 -1.05
CA ALA A 90 -12.69 -9.88 -2.19
C ALA A 90 -14.18 -10.17 -2.39
N PHE A 91 -14.63 -10.09 -3.64
CA PHE A 91 -15.98 -10.50 -4.01
C PHE A 91 -16.17 -11.98 -3.65
N SER A 92 -17.29 -12.29 -2.99
CA SER A 92 -17.67 -13.67 -2.68
C SER A 92 -19.00 -13.97 -3.37
N PRO A 93 -19.05 -14.91 -4.33
CA PRO A 93 -20.28 -15.26 -5.02
C PRO A 93 -21.26 -15.91 -4.06
N ILE A 94 -22.53 -15.55 -4.19
CA ILE A 94 -23.64 -16.18 -3.47
C ILE A 94 -24.41 -17.09 -4.44
N PRO A 95 -25.05 -18.18 -3.94
CA PRO A 95 -25.97 -18.96 -4.75
C PRO A 95 -27.07 -18.05 -5.33
N HIS A 96 -27.37 -18.19 -6.62
CA HIS A 96 -28.31 -17.31 -7.36
C HIS A 96 -27.89 -15.83 -7.43
N ALA A 97 -26.59 -15.55 -7.50
CA ALA A 97 -26.09 -14.21 -7.80
C ALA A 97 -26.56 -13.71 -9.18
N ASP A 98 -26.65 -12.39 -9.31
CA ASP A 98 -26.91 -11.70 -10.58
C ASP A 98 -25.94 -12.17 -11.67
N HIS A 99 -26.44 -12.45 -12.87
CA HIS A 99 -25.65 -12.94 -14.00
C HIS A 99 -24.52 -11.98 -14.44
N ARG A 100 -24.58 -10.71 -14.04
CA ARG A 100 -23.52 -9.72 -14.27
C ARG A 100 -22.28 -9.94 -13.41
N LEU A 101 -22.39 -10.72 -12.32
CA LEU A 101 -21.30 -10.98 -11.39
C LEU A 101 -20.53 -12.26 -11.77
N PRO A 102 -19.23 -12.33 -11.47
CA PRO A 102 -18.43 -13.51 -11.77
C PRO A 102 -18.89 -14.70 -10.92
N GLY A 103 -18.95 -15.88 -11.54
CA GLY A 103 -19.33 -17.12 -10.85
C GLY A 103 -18.25 -17.71 -9.95
N GLN A 104 -17.04 -17.13 -9.93
CA GLN A 104 -15.91 -17.60 -9.13
C GLN A 104 -15.37 -16.46 -8.27
N SER A 105 -14.94 -16.79 -7.06
CA SER A 105 -14.23 -15.86 -6.19
C SER A 105 -12.86 -15.50 -6.79
N PRO A 106 -12.41 -14.24 -6.70
CA PRO A 106 -11.05 -13.88 -7.06
C PRO A 106 -10.06 -14.54 -6.07
N PRO A 107 -8.78 -14.69 -6.45
CA PRO A 107 -7.76 -15.17 -5.54
C PRO A 107 -7.70 -14.31 -4.27
N LEU A 108 -7.85 -14.91 -3.08
CA LEU A 108 -7.81 -14.19 -1.79
C LEU A 108 -6.52 -13.38 -1.61
N VAL A 109 -5.43 -13.84 -2.23
CA VAL A 109 -4.13 -13.15 -2.22
C VAL A 109 -4.21 -11.75 -2.85
N ARG A 110 -5.10 -11.52 -3.81
CA ARG A 110 -5.29 -10.21 -4.45
C ARG A 110 -5.70 -9.13 -3.44
N GLU A 111 -6.64 -9.44 -2.54
CA GLU A 111 -7.05 -8.52 -1.47
C GLU A 111 -5.86 -8.15 -0.58
N HIS A 112 -5.07 -9.14 -0.17
CA HIS A 112 -3.89 -8.92 0.64
C HIS A 112 -2.84 -8.06 -0.09
N ARG A 113 -2.63 -8.26 -1.39
CA ARG A 113 -1.72 -7.43 -2.21
C ARG A 113 -2.18 -5.99 -2.30
N LEU A 114 -3.48 -5.75 -2.44
CA LEU A 114 -4.04 -4.39 -2.42
C LEU A 114 -3.80 -3.69 -1.09
N TYR A 115 -3.97 -4.37 0.05
CA TYR A 115 -3.63 -3.80 1.35
C TYR A 115 -2.13 -3.48 1.48
N GLN A 116 -1.26 -4.35 0.95
CA GLN A 116 0.17 -4.09 0.93
C GLN A 116 0.52 -2.87 0.07
N ALA A 117 -0.08 -2.73 -1.12
CA ALA A 117 0.12 -1.59 -1.99
C ALA A 117 -0.43 -0.29 -1.36
N ASP A 118 -1.63 -0.32 -0.77
CA ASP A 118 -2.23 0.80 -0.03
C ASP A 118 -1.31 1.31 1.08
N TRP A 119 -0.67 0.39 1.81
CA TRP A 119 0.29 0.73 2.84
C TRP A 119 1.51 1.47 2.29
N LEU A 120 2.00 1.08 1.11
CA LEU A 120 3.09 1.78 0.43
C LEU A 120 2.70 3.20 0.03
N LEU A 121 1.49 3.38 -0.52
CA LEU A 121 0.99 4.71 -0.90
C LEU A 121 0.95 5.64 0.31
N ARG A 122 0.44 5.14 1.45
CA ARG A 122 0.14 5.98 2.62
C ARG A 122 1.31 6.26 3.53
N PHE A 123 2.23 5.30 3.68
CA PHE A 123 3.27 5.37 4.70
C PHE A 123 4.70 5.34 4.12
N TYR A 124 4.85 4.95 2.85
CA TYR A 124 6.15 4.87 2.18
C TYR A 124 6.33 5.94 1.10
N GLY A 125 5.28 6.73 0.82
CA GLY A 125 5.32 7.80 -0.18
C GLY A 125 5.46 7.27 -1.61
N TYR A 126 4.89 6.09 -1.90
CA TYR A 126 4.76 5.60 -3.27
C TYR A 126 3.62 6.32 -3.98
N ASP A 127 3.80 6.57 -5.27
CA ASP A 127 2.71 6.89 -6.18
C ASP A 127 2.12 5.63 -6.83
N VAL A 128 0.85 5.71 -7.23
CA VAL A 128 0.15 4.58 -7.87
C VAL A 128 0.88 4.12 -9.12
N THR A 129 1.36 5.07 -9.93
CA THR A 129 2.10 4.82 -11.18
C THR A 129 3.47 4.18 -10.97
N GLU A 130 4.00 4.21 -9.75
CA GLU A 130 5.21 3.46 -9.41
C GLU A 130 4.88 1.98 -9.19
N ILE A 131 3.79 1.70 -8.47
CA ILE A 131 3.42 0.33 -8.07
C ILE A 131 2.84 -0.44 -9.26
N VAL A 132 2.04 0.21 -10.09
CA VAL A 132 1.33 -0.38 -11.24
C VAL A 132 1.37 0.60 -12.42
N SER A 133 1.39 0.08 -13.63
CA SER A 133 1.48 0.86 -14.86
C SER A 133 0.55 0.31 -15.93
N ASP A 134 0.45 0.97 -17.08
CA ASP A 134 -0.38 0.47 -18.18
C ASP A 134 0.14 -0.86 -18.74
N GLN A 135 1.47 -1.11 -18.63
CA GLN A 135 2.09 -2.39 -18.97
C GLN A 135 1.89 -3.47 -17.88
N HIS A 136 1.76 -3.05 -16.62
CA HIS A 136 1.54 -3.91 -15.46
C HIS A 136 0.37 -3.39 -14.62
N PRO A 137 -0.88 -3.53 -15.12
CA PRO A 137 -2.04 -2.88 -14.50
C PRO A 137 -2.54 -3.61 -13.24
N ASN A 138 -2.07 -4.85 -13.01
CA ASN A 138 -2.43 -5.67 -11.86
C ASN A 138 -1.21 -5.98 -11.02
N LEU A 139 -1.41 -6.16 -9.72
CA LEU A 139 -0.36 -6.53 -8.77
C LEU A 139 0.07 -7.98 -8.97
N GLU A 140 1.36 -8.25 -8.78
CA GLU A 140 1.87 -9.61 -8.72
C GLU A 140 1.27 -10.35 -7.52
N LEU A 141 0.61 -11.49 -7.77
CA LEU A 141 0.03 -12.30 -6.70
C LEU A 141 1.11 -13.00 -5.86
N GLU A 142 2.21 -13.39 -6.50
CA GLU A 142 3.26 -14.19 -5.88
C GLU A 142 4.30 -13.38 -5.10
N ILE A 143 4.48 -12.10 -5.46
CA ILE A 143 5.52 -11.22 -4.90
C ILE A 143 4.85 -10.01 -4.28
N ASP A 144 5.30 -9.56 -3.11
CA ASP A 144 4.72 -8.36 -2.51
C ASP A 144 5.04 -7.09 -3.33
N PRO A 145 4.17 -6.07 -3.34
CA PRO A 145 4.30 -4.92 -4.23
C PRO A 145 5.61 -4.14 -4.07
N LYS A 146 6.19 -4.13 -2.86
CA LYS A 146 7.46 -3.43 -2.59
C LYS A 146 8.64 -4.14 -3.23
N THR A 147 8.67 -5.47 -3.11
CA THR A 147 9.70 -6.29 -3.75
C THR A 147 9.53 -6.29 -5.26
N ALA A 148 8.29 -6.39 -5.77
CA ALA A 148 7.99 -6.33 -7.20
C ALA A 148 8.47 -5.01 -7.82
N TRP A 149 8.18 -3.88 -7.17
CA TRP A 149 8.71 -2.58 -7.57
C TRP A 149 10.24 -2.57 -7.60
N ALA A 150 10.89 -3.11 -6.57
CA ALA A 150 12.34 -3.11 -6.47
C ALA A 150 13.02 -3.94 -7.57
N ILE A 151 12.41 -5.07 -7.96
CA ILE A 151 12.88 -5.90 -9.08
C ILE A 151 12.77 -5.13 -10.40
N ARG A 152 11.62 -4.48 -10.65
CA ARG A 152 11.43 -3.66 -11.87
C ARG A 152 12.37 -2.45 -11.93
N ASN A 153 12.83 -1.97 -10.77
CA ASN A 153 13.71 -0.81 -10.63
C ASN A 153 15.11 -1.20 -10.17
N ALA A 154 15.67 -2.30 -10.71
CA ALA A 154 16.97 -2.83 -10.29
C ALA A 154 18.11 -1.77 -10.32
N ALA A 155 18.07 -0.82 -11.26
CA ALA A 155 19.06 0.26 -11.38
C ALA A 155 19.06 1.24 -10.19
N PHE A 156 17.99 1.27 -9.40
CA PHE A 156 17.92 2.08 -8.16
C PHE A 156 18.81 1.50 -7.04
N PHE A 157 19.19 0.23 -7.16
CA PHE A 157 19.87 -0.53 -6.12
C PHE A 157 21.32 -0.83 -6.50
N PRO A 158 22.19 -1.04 -5.49
CA PRO A 158 21.91 -1.04 -4.06
C PRO A 158 21.89 0.36 -3.42
N VAL A 159 21.21 0.48 -2.28
CA VAL A 159 21.06 1.72 -1.51
C VAL A 159 21.99 1.71 -0.29
N ASP A 160 22.82 2.74 -0.14
CA ASP A 160 23.72 2.91 1.01
C ASP A 160 22.96 3.42 2.24
N VAL A 161 22.87 2.58 3.28
CA VAL A 161 22.20 2.90 4.55
C VAL A 161 23.00 3.85 5.44
N ASN A 162 24.04 4.51 4.96
CA ASN A 162 24.68 5.61 5.66
C ASN A 162 24.48 6.95 4.94
N ARG A 163 24.08 6.92 3.66
CA ARG A 163 24.01 8.13 2.81
C ARG A 163 22.61 8.40 2.26
N ALA A 164 21.83 7.36 2.01
CA ALA A 164 20.54 7.49 1.34
C ALA A 164 19.51 8.25 2.16
N SER A 165 18.64 9.01 1.48
CA SER A 165 17.53 9.74 2.07
C SER A 165 16.51 8.79 2.72
N ARG A 166 15.60 9.34 3.53
CA ARG A 166 14.53 8.56 4.16
C ARG A 166 13.69 7.82 3.11
N GLU A 167 13.32 8.51 2.04
CA GLU A 167 12.51 8.02 0.93
C GLU A 167 13.22 6.87 0.23
N GLN A 168 14.53 7.01 -0.04
CA GLN A 168 15.32 5.96 -0.67
C GLN A 168 15.41 4.70 0.19
N LEU A 169 15.56 4.84 1.52
CA LEU A 169 15.57 3.69 2.44
C LEU A 169 14.23 2.98 2.50
N LEU A 170 13.14 3.74 2.41
CA LEU A 170 11.80 3.19 2.34
C LEU A 170 11.58 2.40 1.05
N ARG A 171 12.44 2.49 0.04
CA ARG A 171 12.37 1.63 -1.16
C ARG A 171 13.00 0.25 -0.97
N ILE A 172 13.87 0.06 0.03
CA ILE A 172 14.56 -1.23 0.26
C ILE A 172 13.59 -2.32 0.76
N PRO A 173 13.42 -3.45 0.05
CA PRO A 173 12.62 -4.59 0.52
C PRO A 173 13.10 -5.10 1.88
N GLY A 174 12.18 -5.47 2.77
CA GLY A 174 12.50 -5.98 4.11
C GLY A 174 12.89 -4.92 5.15
N ILE A 175 12.92 -3.64 4.79
CA ILE A 175 13.10 -2.51 5.73
C ILE A 175 11.78 -1.72 5.81
N GLY A 176 11.24 -1.58 7.03
CA GLY A 176 9.98 -0.86 7.26
C GLY A 176 10.17 0.54 7.86
N VAL A 177 9.10 1.33 7.91
CA VAL A 177 9.09 2.73 8.41
C VAL A 177 9.77 2.88 9.76
N GLY A 178 9.34 2.12 10.77
CA GLY A 178 9.92 2.20 12.11
C GLY A 178 11.39 1.80 12.16
N THR A 179 11.85 0.95 11.25
CA THR A 179 13.27 0.62 11.10
C THR A 179 14.02 1.77 10.45
N VAL A 180 13.48 2.38 9.39
CA VAL A 180 14.09 3.55 8.74
C VAL A 180 14.27 4.70 9.73
N ASP A 181 13.26 5.01 10.54
CA ASP A 181 13.35 6.10 11.52
C ASP A 181 14.45 5.85 12.57
N LYS A 182 14.62 4.59 13.01
CA LYS A 182 15.73 4.17 13.88
C LYS A 182 17.08 4.27 13.18
N LEU A 183 17.18 3.84 11.92
CA LEU A 183 18.42 3.95 11.14
C LEU A 183 18.86 5.41 11.06
N LEU A 184 17.95 6.33 10.69
CA LEU A 184 18.26 7.76 10.60
C LEU A 184 18.74 8.33 11.95
N THR A 185 18.14 7.89 13.05
CA THR A 185 18.57 8.28 14.40
C THR A 185 20.00 7.79 14.70
N ILE A 186 20.30 6.52 14.42
CA ILE A 186 21.60 5.89 14.71
C ILE A 186 22.72 6.51 13.87
N ARG A 187 22.46 6.84 12.59
CA ARG A 187 23.45 7.45 11.68
C ARG A 187 24.09 8.72 12.21
N ARG A 188 23.37 9.47 13.05
CA ARG A 188 23.88 10.72 13.65
C ARG A 188 25.00 10.46 14.67
N HIS A 189 25.08 9.25 15.20
CA HIS A 189 26.02 8.89 16.25
C HIS A 189 27.11 7.92 15.79
N LYS A 190 26.82 7.09 14.78
CA LYS A 190 27.79 6.15 14.23
C LYS A 190 27.46 5.72 12.80
N LYS A 191 28.48 5.20 12.11
CA LYS A 191 28.29 4.45 10.86
C LYS A 191 27.53 3.16 11.14
N ILE A 192 26.49 2.89 10.36
CA ILE A 192 25.66 1.69 10.43
C ILE A 192 26.38 0.55 9.70
N VAL A 193 26.53 -0.56 10.41
CA VAL A 193 27.09 -1.82 9.93
C VAL A 193 26.02 -2.91 9.86
N LEU A 194 26.32 -4.04 9.23
CA LEU A 194 25.39 -5.17 9.07
C LEU A 194 24.82 -5.64 10.41
N GLN A 195 25.66 -5.74 11.44
CA GLN A 195 25.23 -6.16 12.78
C GLN A 195 24.11 -5.27 13.35
N ASP A 196 24.10 -3.98 13.02
CA ASP A 196 23.05 -3.06 13.45
C ASP A 196 21.72 -3.32 12.72
N LEU A 197 21.78 -3.62 11.42
CA LEU A 197 20.60 -4.00 10.62
C LEU A 197 19.94 -5.26 11.18
N LEU A 198 20.75 -6.26 11.57
CA LEU A 198 20.26 -7.49 12.19
C LEU A 198 19.63 -7.23 13.56
N LYS A 199 20.26 -6.40 14.41
CA LYS A 199 19.70 -5.99 15.72
C LYS A 199 18.37 -5.25 15.58
N LEU A 200 18.19 -4.48 14.51
CA LEU A 200 16.94 -3.80 14.18
C LEU A 200 15.87 -4.73 13.58
N ARG A 201 16.14 -6.04 13.49
CA ARG A 201 15.24 -7.06 12.93
C ARG A 201 14.84 -6.75 11.48
N VAL A 202 15.75 -6.16 10.71
CA VAL A 202 15.59 -6.09 9.24
C VAL A 202 15.39 -7.52 8.72
N ALA A 203 14.45 -7.71 7.80
CA ALA A 203 14.28 -8.98 7.11
C ALA A 203 15.46 -9.21 6.15
N TRP A 204 16.62 -9.56 6.71
CA TRP A 204 17.91 -9.46 6.03
C TRP A 204 17.98 -10.29 4.75
N LYS A 205 17.42 -11.51 4.77
CA LYS A 205 17.35 -12.36 3.57
C LYS A 205 16.71 -11.66 2.37
N ARG A 206 15.75 -10.76 2.61
CA ARG A 206 15.08 -9.95 1.59
C ARG A 206 15.80 -8.64 1.27
N ALA A 207 16.50 -8.05 2.24
CA ALA A 207 17.15 -6.74 2.09
C ALA A 207 18.57 -6.81 1.52
N GLN A 208 19.25 -7.95 1.67
CA GLN A 208 20.69 -8.09 1.46
C GLN A 208 21.17 -7.76 0.04
N ALA A 209 20.38 -8.04 -1.00
CA ALA A 209 20.74 -7.71 -2.39
C ALA A 209 20.54 -6.21 -2.73
N PHE A 210 19.78 -5.50 -1.91
CA PHE A 210 19.34 -4.12 -2.15
C PHE A 210 20.09 -3.09 -1.29
N THR A 211 20.99 -3.54 -0.41
CA THR A 211 21.51 -2.73 0.69
C THR A 211 23.04 -2.68 0.67
N ILE A 212 23.62 -1.50 0.82
CA ILE A 212 25.03 -1.30 1.24
C ILE A 212 25.01 -0.84 2.70
N ALA A 213 25.90 -1.42 3.53
CA ALA A 213 26.17 -0.96 4.89
C ALA A 213 27.69 -0.72 5.08
N GLY A 214 28.08 -0.22 6.24
CA GLY A 214 29.45 0.26 6.46
C GLY A 214 30.55 -0.79 6.28
N ASP A 215 30.21 -2.06 6.48
CA ASP A 215 31.03 -3.28 6.40
C ASP A 215 30.40 -4.35 5.47
N TYR A 216 29.36 -3.98 4.70
CA TYR A 216 28.67 -4.91 3.81
C TYR A 216 28.42 -4.27 2.43
N PHE A 217 28.85 -4.99 1.40
CA PHE A 217 28.51 -4.72 0.02
C PHE A 217 27.87 -5.97 -0.59
N PRO A 218 26.76 -5.83 -1.34
CA PRO A 218 26.11 -6.98 -1.96
C PRO A 218 27.05 -7.59 -3.00
N SER A 219 27.40 -8.87 -2.81
CA SER A 219 28.26 -9.60 -3.74
C SER A 219 27.52 -9.97 -5.02
N HIS A 220 28.25 -10.24 -6.11
CA HIS A 220 27.69 -10.75 -7.37
C HIS A 220 26.91 -12.08 -7.25
N LYS A 221 27.02 -12.81 -6.12
CA LYS A 221 26.25 -14.05 -5.82
C LYS A 221 24.86 -13.78 -5.22
N ASN A 222 24.59 -12.55 -4.80
CA ASN A 222 23.27 -12.10 -4.37
C ASN A 222 22.65 -11.28 -5.51
N LYS A 223 22.50 -11.88 -6.71
CA LYS A 223 21.82 -11.16 -7.79
C LYS A 223 20.37 -10.95 -7.36
N LEU A 224 19.80 -9.80 -7.72
CA LEU A 224 18.35 -9.60 -7.62
C LEU A 224 17.57 -10.77 -8.27
N ALA A 225 18.16 -11.41 -9.28
CA ALA A 225 17.62 -12.59 -9.95
C ALA A 225 17.62 -13.88 -9.11
N ASP A 226 18.58 -14.08 -8.20
CA ASP A 226 18.65 -15.31 -7.38
C ASP A 226 17.60 -15.31 -6.25
N HIS A 227 17.07 -14.12 -5.92
CA HIS A 227 15.89 -13.96 -5.07
C HIS A 227 14.56 -14.22 -5.82
N LEU A 228 14.60 -14.58 -7.12
CA LEU A 228 13.41 -14.88 -7.95
C LEU A 228 13.02 -16.37 -7.97
N HIS A 229 13.65 -17.26 -7.20
CA HIS A 229 13.26 -18.68 -7.21
C HIS A 229 12.04 -19.00 -6.31
N SER A 230 10.93 -19.29 -7.00
CA SER A 230 9.66 -19.98 -6.66
C SER A 230 9.03 -19.77 -5.28
N PRO A 231 8.03 -18.88 -5.16
CA PRO A 231 7.09 -18.91 -4.03
C PRO A 231 6.14 -20.11 -4.17
N GLY A 232 6.25 -21.04 -3.24
CA GLY A 232 5.47 -22.28 -3.22
C GLY A 232 5.52 -23.03 -1.90
N VAL A 233 5.89 -22.37 -0.81
CA VAL A 233 5.73 -22.94 0.53
C VAL A 233 4.83 -22.01 1.32
N GLN A 234 3.55 -22.37 1.29
CA GLN A 234 2.55 -21.96 2.25
C GLN A 234 3.14 -22.20 3.64
N LEU A 235 3.53 -21.14 4.36
CA LEU A 235 3.72 -21.26 5.79
C LEU A 235 2.33 -21.51 6.36
N GLU A 236 2.08 -22.74 6.77
CA GLU A 236 0.96 -23.10 7.62
C GLU A 236 0.98 -22.16 8.83
N CYS A 237 0.05 -21.21 8.87
CA CYS A 237 -0.31 -20.55 10.11
C CYS A 237 -1.10 -21.57 10.93
N ALA A 238 -0.41 -22.26 11.84
CA ALA A 238 -1.06 -22.79 13.02
C ALA A 238 -1.63 -21.59 13.82
N PHE A 239 -2.88 -21.78 14.24
CA PHE A 239 -3.79 -20.86 14.93
C PHE A 239 -3.17 -19.93 15.97
#